data_AF-A0A2E5V9L6-F1
#
_entry.id   AF-A0A2E5V9L6-F1
#
_cell.length_a   1.000
_cell.length_b   1.000
_cell.length_c   1.000
_cell.angle_alpha   90.00
_cell.angle_beta   90.00
_cell.angle_gamma   90.00
#
_symmetry.space_group_name_H-M   'P 1'
#
loop_
_entity.id
_entity.type
_entity.pdbx_description
1 polymer ?
#
loop_
_entity_poly.entity_id
_entity_poly.type
_entity_poly.pdbx_seq_one_letter_code
_entity_poly.pdbx_strand_id
1 'polypeptide(L)'
;MSNNKYFKNLFERAISSNSSILIPESDDLRIKEAVSKLKKMGFNILSVNDFGDEDKYFNFISSKKFTNNWPDSEIANYITDPVNKALAILACGDVDGVIAGASRSTAEIIRSSLRIVGIDPNYKWISSAFIMMSPNKNKIFTYSDCAVIPEPNSEQLAYIAKAASDIHNIVTGQEPKIAFLSFSTNGSANHYRVDRVKDAVNIFAKKFSNIQHEGEIQFDAAISEEISKNKNINSKLHGDANVFIFPNLDAGNISYKITRELAGYTAWGPLLQGLNRPVHDLSRGCSVDDIINVAAITSIQKSS
;
A
#
# COMPACT_ATOMS: atom_id res chain seq x y z
N MET A 1 -19.69 -6.06 20.30
CA MET A 1 -18.68 -5.32 19.50
C MET A 1 -17.33 -5.51 20.17
N SER A 2 -16.46 -6.40 19.67
CA SER A 2 -15.12 -6.57 20.25
C SER A 2 -14.30 -5.30 19.99
N ASN A 3 -13.97 -4.59 21.07
CA ASN A 3 -13.09 -3.43 21.06
C ASN A 3 -11.67 -3.87 20.68
N ASN A 4 -11.36 -3.90 19.38
CA ASN A 4 -9.98 -4.05 18.96
C ASN A 4 -9.22 -2.75 19.26
N LYS A 5 -8.22 -2.84 20.16
CA LYS A 5 -7.29 -1.74 20.44
C LYS A 5 -6.64 -1.21 19.15
N TYR A 6 -6.27 -2.07 18.19
CA TYR A 6 -5.58 -1.66 16.96
C TYR A 6 -6.49 -0.83 16.04
N PHE A 7 -7.71 -1.30 15.77
CA PHE A 7 -8.67 -0.60 14.89
C PHE A 7 -9.07 0.76 15.45
N LYS A 8 -9.44 0.81 16.75
CA LYS A 8 -9.85 2.06 17.39
C LYS A 8 -8.68 3.04 17.47
N ASN A 9 -7.50 2.57 17.85
CA ASN A 9 -6.28 3.37 17.88
C ASN A 9 -5.90 3.91 16.50
N LEU A 10 -6.09 3.15 15.41
CA LEU A 10 -5.82 3.64 14.06
C LEU A 10 -6.66 4.87 13.73
N PHE A 11 -7.98 4.79 13.89
CA PHE A 11 -8.87 5.91 13.58
C PHE A 11 -8.66 7.11 14.50
N GLU A 12 -8.42 6.88 15.80
CA GLU A 12 -8.08 7.95 16.74
C GLU A 12 -6.77 8.66 16.35
N ARG A 13 -5.73 7.90 15.99
CA ARG A 13 -4.46 8.46 15.48
C ARG A 13 -4.65 9.21 14.16
N ALA A 14 -5.48 8.68 13.27
CA ALA A 14 -5.76 9.26 11.96
C ALA A 14 -6.50 10.60 12.07
N ILE A 15 -7.49 10.69 12.97
CA ILE A 15 -8.19 11.96 13.24
C ILE A 15 -7.24 12.93 13.94
N SER A 16 -6.46 12.45 14.92
CA SER A 16 -5.53 13.30 15.69
C SER A 16 -4.35 13.81 14.88
N SER A 17 -3.98 13.16 13.77
CA SER A 17 -2.90 13.64 12.90
C SER A 17 -3.28 14.94 12.17
N ASN A 18 -4.58 15.19 12.01
CA ASN A 18 -5.16 16.30 11.25
C ASN A 18 -4.61 16.41 9.81
N SER A 19 -4.17 15.28 9.24
CA SER A 19 -3.62 15.23 7.89
C SER A 19 -4.69 15.59 6.86
N SER A 20 -4.30 16.47 5.95
CA SER A 20 -5.10 16.94 4.83
C SER A 20 -5.08 15.92 3.68
N ILE A 21 -6.26 15.41 3.30
CA ILE A 21 -6.38 14.38 2.25
C ILE A 21 -7.27 14.89 1.12
N LEU A 22 -6.84 14.62 -0.12
CA LEU A 22 -7.64 14.83 -1.33
C LEU A 22 -8.22 13.52 -1.86
N ILE A 23 -9.49 13.58 -2.24
CA ILE A 23 -10.19 12.51 -2.95
C ILE A 23 -10.85 13.13 -4.19
N PRO A 24 -10.17 13.19 -5.35
CA PRO A 24 -10.52 14.06 -6.47
C PRO A 24 -11.69 13.58 -7.33
N GLU A 25 -12.13 12.33 -7.18
CA GLU A 25 -13.20 11.73 -7.98
C GLU A 25 -14.59 12.06 -7.42
N SER A 26 -14.86 13.37 -7.26
CA SER A 26 -16.04 13.87 -6.54
C SER A 26 -17.38 13.52 -7.17
N ASP A 27 -17.42 13.09 -8.43
CA ASP A 27 -18.65 12.71 -9.12
C ASP A 27 -19.15 11.31 -8.74
N ASP A 28 -18.27 10.44 -8.23
CA ASP A 28 -18.63 9.10 -7.80
C ASP A 28 -19.47 9.14 -6.50
N LEU A 29 -20.64 8.49 -6.51
CA LEU A 29 -21.56 8.49 -5.38
C LEU A 29 -20.95 7.90 -4.10
N ARG A 30 -20.10 6.88 -4.23
CA ARG A 30 -19.43 6.25 -3.09
C ARG A 30 -18.41 7.19 -2.49
N ILE A 31 -17.71 7.96 -3.32
CA ILE A 31 -16.78 9.00 -2.88
C ILE A 31 -17.55 10.10 -2.13
N LYS A 32 -18.66 10.60 -2.69
CA LYS A 32 -19.52 11.60 -2.01
C LYS A 32 -19.96 11.12 -0.63
N GLU A 33 -20.43 9.87 -0.54
CA GLU A 33 -20.86 9.29 0.73
C GLU A 33 -19.69 9.11 1.71
N ALA A 34 -18.56 8.57 1.26
CA ALA A 34 -17.37 8.37 2.07
C ALA A 34 -16.81 9.70 2.61
N VAL A 35 -16.70 10.72 1.76
CA VAL A 35 -16.26 12.08 2.15
C VAL A 35 -17.18 12.67 3.21
N SER A 36 -18.50 12.51 3.06
CA SER A 36 -19.48 12.97 4.07
C SER A 36 -19.28 12.27 5.41
N LYS A 37 -19.09 10.95 5.41
CA LYS A 37 -18.82 10.16 6.62
C LYS A 37 -17.48 10.54 7.26
N LEU A 38 -16.41 10.63 6.48
CA LEU A 38 -15.08 11.02 6.94
C LEU A 38 -15.09 12.41 7.61
N LYS A 39 -15.72 13.40 7.00
CA LYS A 39 -15.87 14.74 7.59
C LYS A 39 -16.64 14.71 8.91
N LYS A 40 -17.73 13.94 9.00
CA LYS A 40 -18.48 13.75 10.26
C LYS A 40 -17.66 13.04 11.35
N MET A 41 -16.71 12.18 10.96
CA MET A 41 -15.78 11.52 11.87
C MET A 41 -14.62 12.44 12.32
N GLY A 42 -14.45 13.62 11.71
CA GLY A 42 -13.40 14.58 12.06
C GLY A 42 -12.16 14.54 11.16
N PHE A 43 -12.19 13.82 10.03
CA PHE A 43 -11.10 13.84 9.06
C PHE A 43 -11.04 15.14 8.26
N ASN A 44 -9.84 15.65 8.02
CA ASN A 44 -9.59 16.82 7.19
C ASN A 44 -9.56 16.45 5.69
N ILE A 45 -10.74 16.28 5.10
CA ILE A 45 -10.90 15.98 3.67
C ILE A 45 -11.14 17.27 2.88
N LEU A 46 -10.23 17.56 1.95
CA LEU A 46 -10.27 18.75 1.12
C LEU A 46 -10.79 18.44 -0.30
N SER A 47 -11.16 19.49 -1.00
CA SER A 47 -11.49 19.47 -2.43
C SER A 47 -10.34 20.05 -3.24
N VAL A 48 -10.15 19.57 -4.47
CA VAL A 48 -9.20 20.18 -5.42
C VAL A 48 -9.54 21.64 -5.74
N ASN A 49 -10.80 22.03 -5.53
CA ASN A 49 -11.26 23.41 -5.73
C ASN A 49 -10.92 24.34 -4.57
N ASP A 50 -10.46 23.80 -3.43
CA ASP A 50 -10.01 24.62 -2.29
C ASP A 50 -8.64 25.27 -2.56
N PHE A 51 -7.98 24.90 -3.66
CA PHE A 51 -6.66 25.37 -4.06
C PHE A 51 -6.75 26.23 -5.33
N GLY A 52 -6.49 27.54 -5.17
CA GLY A 52 -6.62 28.54 -6.25
C GLY A 52 -5.30 29.01 -6.91
N ASP A 53 -4.15 28.52 -6.44
CA ASP A 53 -2.84 28.87 -7.01
C ASP A 53 -2.53 28.00 -8.24
N GLU A 54 -3.27 28.22 -9.32
CA GLU A 54 -3.13 27.44 -10.56
C GLU A 54 -1.74 27.59 -11.19
N ASP A 55 -1.13 28.78 -11.09
CA ASP A 55 0.20 29.06 -11.62
C ASP A 55 1.27 28.21 -10.93
N LYS A 56 1.19 28.03 -9.61
CA LYS A 56 2.11 27.16 -8.86
C LYS A 56 2.08 25.73 -9.39
N TYR A 57 0.89 25.13 -9.53
CA TYR A 57 0.75 23.75 -9.98
C TYR A 57 1.10 23.60 -11.46
N PHE A 58 0.75 24.58 -12.28
CA PHE A 58 1.16 24.67 -13.68
C PHE A 58 2.69 24.66 -13.80
N ASN A 59 3.37 25.59 -13.14
CA ASN A 59 4.83 25.69 -13.16
C ASN A 59 5.51 24.41 -12.65
N PHE A 60 4.95 23.79 -11.61
CA PHE A 60 5.44 22.52 -11.10
C PHE A 60 5.37 21.40 -12.15
N ILE A 61 4.23 21.23 -12.81
CA ILE A 61 4.07 20.22 -13.86
C ILE A 61 4.96 20.55 -15.06
N SER A 62 5.04 21.82 -15.48
CA SER A 62 5.90 22.27 -16.58
C SER A 62 7.38 21.95 -16.33
N SER A 63 7.82 21.92 -15.08
CA SER A 63 9.19 21.53 -14.71
C SER A 63 9.50 20.02 -14.85
N LYS A 64 8.48 19.18 -15.09
CA LYS A 64 8.65 17.73 -15.16
C LYS A 64 9.19 17.31 -16.52
N LYS A 65 10.16 16.40 -16.53
CA LYS A 65 10.82 15.93 -17.77
C LYS A 65 9.85 15.42 -18.85
N PHE A 66 8.69 14.89 -18.47
CA PHE A 66 7.72 14.35 -19.44
C PHE A 66 6.94 15.44 -20.20
N THR A 67 6.97 16.69 -19.74
CA THR A 67 6.29 17.84 -20.38
C THR A 67 7.24 18.71 -21.21
N ASN A 68 8.54 18.36 -21.31
CA ASN A 68 9.54 19.17 -22.02
C ASN A 68 9.18 19.53 -23.47
N ASN A 69 8.35 18.71 -24.12
CA ASN A 69 7.93 18.90 -25.51
C ASN A 69 6.45 19.29 -25.63
N TRP A 70 5.77 19.60 -24.53
CA TRP A 70 4.35 19.96 -24.53
C TRP A 70 4.20 21.48 -24.64
N PRO A 71 3.28 21.99 -25.47
CA PRO A 71 2.90 23.39 -25.41
C PRO A 71 2.15 23.69 -24.09
N ASP A 72 2.19 24.95 -23.65
CA ASP A 72 1.51 25.40 -22.42
C ASP A 72 0.02 25.04 -22.40
N SER A 73 -0.65 25.05 -23.56
CA SER A 73 -2.05 24.65 -23.67
C SER A 73 -2.30 23.17 -23.35
N GLU A 74 -1.37 22.28 -23.68
CA GLU A 74 -1.46 20.85 -23.34
C GLU A 74 -1.21 20.63 -21.85
N ILE A 75 -0.28 21.38 -21.25
CA ILE A 75 -0.03 21.34 -19.81
C ILE A 75 -1.25 21.87 -19.04
N ALA A 76 -1.83 22.98 -19.49
CA ALA A 76 -3.04 23.55 -18.91
C ALA A 76 -4.18 22.52 -18.95
N ASN A 77 -4.40 21.87 -20.09
CA ASN A 77 -5.39 20.81 -20.22
C ASN A 77 -5.05 19.54 -19.39
N TYR A 78 -3.78 19.25 -19.15
CA TYR A 78 -3.40 18.10 -18.33
C TYR A 78 -3.74 18.30 -16.84
N ILE A 79 -3.69 19.54 -16.35
CA ILE A 79 -3.95 19.91 -14.95
C ILE A 79 -5.45 20.10 -14.67
N THR A 80 -6.28 20.35 -15.67
CA THR A 80 -7.74 20.37 -15.47
C THR A 80 -8.29 19.01 -15.03
N ASP A 81 -7.55 17.94 -15.30
CA ASP A 81 -7.83 16.60 -14.79
C ASP A 81 -7.75 16.57 -13.24
N PRO A 82 -8.85 16.23 -12.53
CA PRO A 82 -8.89 16.32 -11.07
C PRO A 82 -7.83 15.46 -10.36
N VAL A 83 -7.48 14.29 -10.93
CA VAL A 83 -6.47 13.42 -10.34
C VAL A 83 -5.09 13.99 -10.54
N ASN A 84 -4.74 14.45 -11.75
CA ASN A 84 -3.45 15.07 -11.99
C ASN A 84 -3.27 16.35 -11.15
N LYS A 85 -4.33 17.17 -11.01
CA LYS A 85 -4.32 18.34 -10.12
C LYS A 85 -4.06 17.95 -8.67
N ALA A 86 -4.80 16.97 -8.14
CA ALA A 86 -4.60 16.50 -6.78
C ALA A 86 -3.18 15.98 -6.52
N LEU A 87 -2.61 15.25 -7.49
CA LEU A 87 -1.23 14.77 -7.41
C LEU A 87 -0.21 15.93 -7.46
N ALA A 88 -0.47 16.98 -8.23
CA ALA A 88 0.38 18.17 -8.27
C ALA A 88 0.34 18.94 -6.94
N ILE A 89 -0.85 19.14 -6.37
CA ILE A 89 -1.07 19.74 -5.05
C ILE A 89 -0.30 18.95 -3.97
N LEU A 90 -0.45 17.62 -3.98
CA LEU A 90 0.30 16.73 -3.09
C LEU A 90 1.81 16.89 -3.27
N ALA A 91 2.30 16.83 -4.50
CA ALA A 91 3.73 16.89 -4.78
C ALA A 91 4.36 18.27 -4.44
N CYS A 92 3.56 19.33 -4.45
CA CYS A 92 3.94 20.66 -3.97
C CYS A 92 3.91 20.79 -2.44
N GLY A 93 3.41 19.78 -1.71
CA GLY A 93 3.36 19.74 -0.26
C GLY A 93 2.18 20.48 0.37
N ASP A 94 1.15 20.82 -0.41
CA ASP A 94 -0.02 21.54 0.09
C ASP A 94 -1.08 20.61 0.71
N VAL A 95 -0.94 19.30 0.50
CA VAL A 95 -1.70 18.25 1.20
C VAL A 95 -0.80 17.09 1.60
N ASP A 96 -1.30 16.25 2.50
CA ASP A 96 -0.57 15.10 3.07
C ASP A 96 -0.77 13.80 2.29
N GLY A 97 -1.89 13.65 1.57
CA GLY A 97 -2.12 12.45 0.77
C GLY A 97 -3.26 12.54 -0.24
N VAL A 98 -3.25 11.63 -1.21
CA VAL A 98 -4.26 11.53 -2.27
C VAL A 98 -4.81 10.10 -2.35
N ILE A 99 -6.13 9.97 -2.53
CA ILE A 99 -6.79 8.69 -2.75
C ILE A 99 -7.62 8.82 -4.02
N ALA A 100 -7.38 7.96 -5.01
CA ALA A 100 -8.07 7.97 -6.30
C ALA A 100 -8.20 6.55 -6.86
N GLY A 101 -8.90 6.36 -7.98
CA GLY A 101 -9.06 5.06 -8.65
C GLY A 101 -10.49 4.50 -8.63
N ALA A 102 -11.43 5.13 -7.92
CA ALA A 102 -12.81 4.67 -7.85
C ALA A 102 -13.49 4.62 -9.23
N SER A 103 -13.11 5.52 -10.13
CA SER A 103 -13.59 5.62 -11.51
C SER A 103 -12.48 5.47 -12.58
N ARG A 104 -11.22 5.29 -12.18
CA ARG A 104 -10.06 5.13 -13.09
C ARG A 104 -9.48 3.73 -13.11
N SER A 105 -8.56 3.45 -14.03
CA SER A 105 -7.75 2.24 -13.96
C SER A 105 -6.58 2.40 -12.99
N THR A 106 -6.22 1.33 -12.28
CA THR A 106 -5.00 1.25 -11.46
C THR A 106 -3.76 1.65 -12.26
N ALA A 107 -3.67 1.24 -13.53
CA ALA A 107 -2.56 1.59 -14.42
C ALA A 107 -2.43 3.12 -14.63
N GLU A 108 -3.55 3.83 -14.79
CA GLU A 108 -3.55 5.29 -14.91
C GLU A 108 -3.10 5.97 -13.61
N ILE A 109 -3.62 5.52 -12.46
CA ILE A 109 -3.25 6.06 -11.15
C ILE A 109 -1.76 5.88 -10.89
N ILE A 110 -1.22 4.67 -11.10
CA ILE A 110 0.21 4.38 -10.93
C ILE A 110 1.05 5.25 -11.87
N ARG A 111 0.66 5.35 -13.15
CA ARG A 111 1.40 6.15 -14.15
C ARG A 111 1.43 7.63 -13.79
N SER A 112 0.30 8.23 -13.42
CA SER A 112 0.25 9.65 -13.03
C SER A 112 1.03 9.88 -11.73
N SER A 113 0.90 8.98 -10.75
CA SER A 113 1.64 9.07 -9.48
C SER A 113 3.17 9.03 -9.70
N LEU A 114 3.65 8.12 -10.55
CA LEU A 114 5.07 8.04 -10.92
C LEU A 114 5.58 9.32 -11.59
N ARG A 115 4.80 9.89 -12.52
CA ARG A 115 5.19 11.07 -13.28
C ARG A 115 5.22 12.35 -12.43
N ILE A 116 4.23 12.50 -11.55
CA ILE A 116 4.00 13.74 -10.82
C ILE A 116 4.67 13.71 -9.44
N VAL A 117 4.38 12.68 -8.64
CA VAL A 117 4.87 12.53 -7.25
C VAL A 117 6.26 11.91 -7.21
N GLY A 118 6.51 10.90 -8.05
CA GLY A 118 7.79 10.20 -8.12
C GLY A 118 7.99 9.14 -7.04
N ILE A 119 9.06 8.36 -7.20
CA ILE A 119 9.46 7.30 -6.27
C ILE A 119 10.25 7.93 -5.12
N ASP A 120 9.99 7.48 -3.89
CA ASP A 120 10.76 7.85 -2.71
C ASP A 120 12.22 7.38 -2.88
N PRO A 121 13.25 8.21 -2.65
CA PRO A 121 14.65 7.83 -2.82
C PRO A 121 15.13 6.60 -2.02
N ASN A 122 14.45 6.26 -0.92
CA ASN A 122 14.72 5.07 -0.11
C ASN A 122 14.19 3.79 -0.77
N TYR A 123 13.34 3.92 -1.78
CA TYR A 123 12.73 2.86 -2.54
C TYR A 123 13.18 2.91 -4.00
N LYS A 124 13.00 1.79 -4.71
CA LYS A 124 13.38 1.65 -6.12
C LYS A 124 12.19 1.44 -7.05
N TRP A 125 11.09 0.89 -6.52
CA TRP A 125 9.90 0.53 -7.28
C TRP A 125 8.66 0.85 -6.47
N ILE A 126 7.55 0.99 -7.19
CA ILE A 126 6.23 0.99 -6.58
C ILE A 126 5.75 -0.45 -6.46
N SER A 127 5.19 -0.78 -5.30
CA SER A 127 4.45 -2.02 -5.04
C SER A 127 3.10 -1.69 -4.42
N SER A 128 2.31 -2.71 -4.09
CA SER A 128 1.10 -2.55 -3.28
C SER A 128 1.09 -3.44 -2.06
N ALA A 129 0.29 -3.05 -1.08
CA ALA A 129 -0.08 -3.91 0.03
C ALA A 129 -1.58 -3.87 0.31
N PHE A 130 -2.09 -4.95 0.90
CA PHE A 130 -3.38 -4.97 1.58
C PHE A 130 -3.17 -5.20 3.07
N ILE A 131 -3.90 -4.43 3.88
CA ILE A 131 -4.08 -4.73 5.30
C ILE A 131 -5.27 -5.68 5.43
N MET A 132 -5.01 -6.89 5.90
CA MET A 132 -5.99 -7.96 6.07
C MET A 132 -6.41 -8.01 7.54
N MET A 133 -7.62 -7.54 7.84
CA MET A 133 -8.18 -7.52 9.19
C MET A 133 -9.15 -8.69 9.39
N SER A 134 -8.94 -9.47 10.44
CA SER A 134 -9.78 -10.63 10.76
C SER A 134 -11.23 -10.25 11.09
N PRO A 135 -12.22 -11.14 10.89
CA PRO A 135 -13.64 -10.84 11.15
C PRO A 135 -13.93 -10.35 12.57
N ASN A 136 -13.28 -10.97 13.55
CA ASN A 136 -13.38 -10.62 14.97
C ASN A 136 -12.49 -9.42 15.37
N LYS A 137 -11.80 -8.82 14.40
CA LYS A 137 -10.87 -7.71 14.55
C LYS A 137 -9.86 -7.99 15.67
N ASN A 138 -9.07 -9.05 15.59
CA ASN A 138 -8.02 -9.30 16.58
C ASN A 138 -6.66 -9.64 15.96
N LYS A 139 -6.64 -9.92 14.66
CA LYS A 139 -5.42 -10.17 13.89
C LYS A 139 -5.40 -9.24 12.68
N ILE A 140 -4.21 -8.73 12.40
CA ILE A 140 -3.93 -7.89 11.25
C ILE A 140 -2.75 -8.51 10.53
N PHE A 141 -2.88 -8.73 9.23
CA PHE A 141 -1.80 -9.17 8.38
C PHE A 141 -1.56 -8.14 7.27
N THR A 142 -0.34 -8.12 6.73
CA THR A 142 -0.03 -7.33 5.54
C THR A 142 0.33 -8.28 4.40
N TYR A 143 -0.38 -8.18 3.29
CA TYR A 143 -0.16 -8.99 2.08
C TYR A 143 0.46 -8.10 1.02
N SER A 144 1.57 -8.51 0.40
CA SER A 144 2.28 -7.70 -0.61
C SER A 144 3.17 -8.56 -1.51
N ASP A 145 3.37 -8.29 -2.80
CA ASP A 145 2.61 -7.39 -3.66
C ASP A 145 1.32 -8.08 -4.14
N CYS A 146 0.25 -7.31 -4.37
CA CYS A 146 -1.06 -7.84 -4.73
C CYS A 146 -1.74 -7.12 -5.91
N ALA A 147 -1.14 -6.03 -6.43
CA ALA A 147 -1.73 -5.22 -7.49
C ALA A 147 -0.75 -4.64 -8.53
N VAL A 148 0.58 -4.58 -8.27
CA VAL A 148 1.48 -3.74 -9.11
C VAL A 148 2.45 -4.55 -9.98
N ILE A 149 3.34 -5.34 -9.40
CA ILE A 149 4.45 -6.00 -10.12
C ILE A 149 4.06 -7.45 -10.44
N PRO A 150 3.80 -7.81 -11.72
CA PRO A 150 3.34 -9.15 -12.08
C PRO A 150 4.31 -10.27 -11.68
N GLU A 151 5.59 -10.10 -12.02
CA GLU A 151 6.65 -11.08 -11.77
C GLU A 151 7.88 -10.35 -11.20
N PRO A 152 7.92 -10.09 -9.88
CA PRO A 152 9.03 -9.39 -9.26
C PRO A 152 10.31 -10.24 -9.31
N ASN A 153 11.44 -9.60 -9.59
CA ASN A 153 12.75 -10.20 -9.39
C ASN A 153 13.14 -10.21 -7.89
N SER A 154 14.26 -10.84 -7.54
CA SER A 154 14.70 -10.98 -6.15
C SER A 154 14.96 -9.65 -5.44
N GLU A 155 15.51 -8.66 -6.13
CA GLU A 155 15.71 -7.32 -5.55
C GLU A 155 14.38 -6.61 -5.32
N GLN A 156 13.45 -6.70 -6.27
CA GLN A 156 12.09 -6.18 -6.13
C GLN A 156 11.37 -6.82 -4.94
N LEU A 157 11.43 -8.15 -4.78
CA LEU A 157 10.86 -8.84 -3.62
C LEU A 157 11.41 -8.32 -2.29
N ALA A 158 12.72 -8.03 -2.21
CA ALA A 158 13.31 -7.46 -1.01
C ALA A 158 12.80 -6.03 -0.72
N TYR A 159 12.65 -5.18 -1.74
CA TYR A 159 12.10 -3.83 -1.56
C TYR A 159 10.59 -3.83 -1.28
N ILE A 160 9.83 -4.75 -1.89
CA ILE A 160 8.42 -5.02 -1.56
C ILE A 160 8.30 -5.36 -0.08
N ALA A 161 9.16 -6.26 0.42
CA ALA A 161 9.18 -6.64 1.83
C ALA A 161 9.44 -5.45 2.77
N LYS A 162 10.38 -4.56 2.41
CA LYS A 162 10.66 -3.35 3.18
C LYS A 162 9.47 -2.39 3.20
N ALA A 163 8.82 -2.20 2.05
CA ALA A 163 7.67 -1.32 1.94
C ALA A 163 6.47 -1.87 2.74
N ALA A 164 6.25 -3.18 2.68
CA ALA A 164 5.22 -3.87 3.44
C ALA A 164 5.47 -3.82 4.96
N SER A 165 6.73 -3.95 5.39
CA SER A 165 7.08 -3.86 6.81
C SER A 165 6.81 -2.48 7.40
N ASP A 166 7.09 -1.42 6.63
CA ASP A 166 6.88 -0.04 7.08
C ASP A 166 5.39 0.26 7.22
N ILE A 167 4.59 -0.09 6.21
CA ILE A 167 3.14 0.05 6.29
C ILE A 167 2.55 -0.77 7.44
N HIS A 168 3.02 -2.01 7.63
CA HIS A 168 2.55 -2.85 8.74
C HIS A 168 2.77 -2.14 10.08
N ASN A 169 4.00 -1.69 10.34
CA ASN A 169 4.34 -1.00 11.59
C ASN A 169 3.55 0.31 11.75
N ILE A 170 3.42 1.13 10.71
CA ILE A 170 2.63 2.38 10.76
C ILE A 170 1.19 2.09 11.20
N VAL A 171 0.55 1.08 10.60
CA VAL A 171 -0.86 0.74 10.84
C VAL A 171 -1.07 0.05 12.19
N THR A 172 -0.25 -0.96 12.52
CA THR A 172 -0.48 -1.82 13.69
C THR A 172 0.31 -1.39 14.93
N GLY A 173 1.43 -0.70 14.75
CA GLY A 173 2.43 -0.46 15.80
C GLY A 173 3.16 -1.73 16.26
N GLN A 174 3.02 -2.84 15.54
CA GLN A 174 3.66 -4.11 15.85
C GLN A 174 4.96 -4.27 15.06
N GLU A 175 5.92 -4.99 15.65
CA GLU A 175 7.14 -5.37 14.93
C GLU A 175 6.78 -6.27 13.73
N PRO A 176 7.24 -5.92 12.52
CA PRO A 176 6.98 -6.71 11.34
C PRO A 176 7.82 -8.00 11.35
N LYS A 177 7.14 -9.12 11.13
CA LYS A 177 7.64 -10.49 11.04
C LYS A 177 7.34 -11.02 9.65
N ILE A 178 8.33 -10.94 8.77
CA ILE A 178 8.17 -11.08 7.32
C ILE A 178 8.41 -12.52 6.87
N ALA A 179 7.39 -13.13 6.27
CA ALA A 179 7.52 -14.40 5.56
C ALA A 179 7.63 -14.17 4.04
N PHE A 180 8.77 -14.55 3.46
CA PHE A 180 8.94 -14.63 2.01
C PHE A 180 8.36 -15.95 1.49
N LEU A 181 7.16 -15.88 0.93
CA LEU A 181 6.35 -17.06 0.63
C LEU A 181 6.83 -17.82 -0.60
N SER A 182 6.71 -19.14 -0.52
CA SER A 182 7.00 -20.08 -1.61
C SER A 182 6.16 -21.35 -1.45
N PHE A 183 6.14 -22.20 -2.48
CA PHE A 183 5.67 -23.57 -2.34
C PHE A 183 6.70 -24.48 -1.64
N SER A 184 7.91 -23.97 -1.40
CA SER A 184 8.97 -24.66 -0.64
C SER A 184 9.15 -24.04 0.76
N THR A 185 9.64 -24.84 1.69
CA THR A 185 10.13 -24.41 3.00
C THR A 185 11.55 -24.93 3.17
N ASN A 186 12.51 -24.04 3.42
CA ASN A 186 13.90 -24.39 3.75
C ASN A 186 14.52 -25.48 2.84
N GLY A 187 14.36 -25.33 1.53
CA GLY A 187 14.93 -26.23 0.52
C GLY A 187 14.14 -27.51 0.27
N SER A 188 12.90 -27.63 0.74
CA SER A 188 12.05 -28.80 0.47
C SER A 188 11.78 -29.06 -1.03
N ALA A 189 12.01 -28.06 -1.90
CA ALA A 189 11.95 -28.20 -3.34
C ALA A 189 13.10 -27.41 -4.01
N ASN A 190 13.51 -27.87 -5.19
CA ASN A 190 14.52 -27.21 -6.02
C ASN A 190 13.87 -26.71 -7.31
N HIS A 191 13.86 -25.40 -7.52
CA HIS A 191 13.24 -24.75 -8.68
C HIS A 191 13.69 -23.29 -8.79
N TYR A 192 13.82 -22.74 -10.00
CA TYR A 192 14.26 -21.34 -10.18
C TYR A 192 13.37 -20.30 -9.44
N ARG A 193 12.07 -20.60 -9.27
CA ARG A 193 11.13 -19.76 -8.49
C ARG A 193 11.43 -19.79 -7.00
N VAL A 194 11.93 -20.92 -6.48
CA VAL A 194 12.42 -21.05 -5.10
C VAL A 194 13.71 -20.26 -4.94
N ASP A 195 14.64 -20.40 -5.89
CA ASP A 195 15.92 -19.68 -5.87
C ASP A 195 15.72 -18.17 -5.90
N ARG A 196 14.77 -17.68 -6.72
CA ARG A 196 14.37 -16.27 -6.75
C ARG A 196 13.97 -15.73 -5.37
N VAL A 197 13.22 -16.51 -4.60
CA VAL A 197 12.79 -16.12 -3.24
C VAL A 197 13.95 -16.21 -2.24
N LYS A 198 14.78 -17.25 -2.31
CA LYS A 198 16.00 -17.37 -1.49
C LYS A 198 16.95 -16.19 -1.69
N ASP A 199 17.16 -15.80 -2.94
CA ASP A 199 17.98 -14.65 -3.29
C ASP A 199 17.38 -13.35 -2.76
N ALA A 200 16.04 -13.21 -2.77
CA ALA A 200 15.37 -12.06 -2.17
C ALA A 200 15.60 -11.98 -0.66
N VAL A 201 15.50 -13.12 0.05
CA VAL A 201 15.79 -13.22 1.48
C VAL A 201 17.25 -12.83 1.77
N ASN A 202 18.20 -13.30 0.96
CA ASN A 202 19.61 -12.95 1.09
C ASN A 202 19.87 -11.44 0.88
N ILE A 203 19.23 -10.84 -0.13
CA ILE A 203 19.31 -9.40 -0.38
C ILE A 203 18.70 -8.62 0.79
N PHE A 204 17.54 -9.05 1.27
CA PHE A 204 16.84 -8.42 2.38
C PHE A 204 17.67 -8.46 3.67
N ALA A 205 18.23 -9.63 4.01
CA ALA A 205 19.08 -9.81 5.18
C ALA A 205 20.31 -8.88 5.18
N LYS A 206 20.89 -8.60 4.01
CA LYS A 206 22.04 -7.69 3.87
C LYS A 206 21.66 -6.22 4.00
N LYS A 207 20.48 -5.81 3.52
CA LYS A 207 20.06 -4.40 3.45
C LYS A 207 19.23 -3.96 4.66
N PHE A 208 18.45 -4.88 5.25
CA PHE A 208 17.43 -4.61 6.26
C PHE A 208 17.52 -5.60 7.43
N SER A 209 18.75 -5.83 7.89
CA SER A 209 19.11 -6.88 8.86
C SER A 209 18.39 -6.75 10.22
N ASN A 210 17.86 -5.57 10.54
CA ASN A 210 17.16 -5.28 11.79
C ASN A 210 15.70 -5.75 11.81
N ILE A 211 15.15 -6.19 10.68
CA ILE A 211 13.74 -6.61 10.58
C ILE A 211 13.66 -8.13 10.63
N GLN A 212 12.76 -8.70 11.44
CA GLN A 212 12.57 -10.15 11.51
C GLN A 212 12.01 -10.69 10.19
N HIS A 213 12.68 -11.69 9.62
CA HIS A 213 12.29 -12.29 8.36
C HIS A 213 12.74 -13.75 8.25
N GLU A 214 11.99 -14.52 7.46
CA GLU A 214 12.33 -15.89 7.08
C GLU A 214 11.81 -16.20 5.68
N GLY A 215 12.55 -17.04 4.97
CA GLY A 215 12.13 -17.61 3.72
C GLY A 215 13.27 -18.38 3.04
N GLU A 216 12.98 -19.08 1.96
CA GLU A 216 11.63 -19.31 1.44
C GLU A 216 10.80 -20.20 2.37
N ILE A 217 9.51 -19.88 2.55
CA ILE A 217 8.64 -20.57 3.50
C ILE A 217 7.23 -20.77 2.94
N GLN A 218 6.61 -21.92 3.20
CA GLN A 218 5.20 -22.15 2.90
C GLN A 218 4.30 -21.41 3.89
N PHE A 219 3.12 -21.00 3.43
CA PHE A 219 2.19 -20.21 4.26
C PHE A 219 1.82 -20.91 5.58
N ASP A 220 1.62 -22.22 5.55
CA ASP A 220 1.27 -23.01 6.74
C ASP A 220 2.37 -22.97 7.81
N ALA A 221 3.63 -23.10 7.42
CA ALA A 221 4.79 -22.96 8.30
C ALA A 221 5.02 -21.51 8.77
N ALA A 222 4.59 -20.52 7.98
CA ALA A 222 4.71 -19.11 8.36
C ALA A 222 3.71 -18.68 9.45
N ILE A 223 2.57 -19.37 9.58
CA ILE A 223 1.46 -18.95 10.47
C ILE A 223 1.07 -19.97 11.55
N SER A 224 1.61 -21.19 11.50
CA SER A 224 1.35 -22.23 12.50
C SER A 224 2.64 -22.64 13.19
N GLU A 225 2.71 -22.41 14.52
CA GLU A 225 3.85 -22.80 15.36
C GLU A 225 4.12 -24.32 15.28
N GLU A 226 3.08 -25.13 15.29
CA GLU A 226 3.18 -26.60 15.20
C GLU A 226 3.83 -27.02 13.87
N ILE A 227 3.35 -26.46 12.75
CA ILE A 227 3.87 -26.78 11.42
C ILE A 227 5.28 -26.23 11.25
N SER A 228 5.54 -25.02 11.76
CA SER A 228 6.86 -24.40 11.78
C SER A 228 7.89 -25.30 12.47
N LYS A 229 7.59 -25.80 13.68
CA LYS A 229 8.45 -26.73 14.42
C LYS A 229 8.74 -28.02 13.65
N ASN A 230 7.74 -28.56 12.95
CA ASN A 230 7.87 -29.79 12.19
C ASN A 230 8.67 -29.62 10.89
N LYS A 231 8.51 -28.50 10.17
CA LYS A 231 9.19 -28.26 8.89
C LYS A 231 10.56 -27.58 9.02
N ASN A 232 10.74 -26.75 10.05
CA ASN A 232 11.99 -26.04 10.31
C ASN A 232 12.18 -25.79 11.81
N ILE A 233 12.89 -26.69 12.49
CA ILE A 233 13.16 -26.58 13.93
C ILE A 233 13.96 -25.32 14.31
N ASN A 234 14.67 -24.73 13.34
CA ASN A 234 15.46 -23.51 13.51
C ASN A 234 14.75 -22.27 12.91
N SER A 235 13.43 -22.33 12.72
CA SER A 235 12.64 -21.19 12.24
C SER A 235 12.86 -19.97 13.13
N LYS A 236 13.04 -18.80 12.51
CA LYS A 236 13.17 -17.52 13.21
C LYS A 236 11.82 -16.90 13.53
N LEU A 237 10.80 -17.22 12.71
CA LEU A 237 9.45 -16.70 12.91
C LEU A 237 8.60 -17.57 13.82
N HIS A 238 8.94 -18.85 14.01
CA HIS A 238 8.20 -19.80 14.84
C HIS A 238 6.71 -19.88 14.52
N GLY A 239 6.33 -19.70 13.24
CA GLY A 239 4.94 -19.68 12.80
C GLY A 239 4.15 -18.44 13.23
N ASP A 240 4.81 -17.34 13.56
CA ASP A 240 4.18 -16.09 14.00
C ASP A 240 4.41 -14.93 13.01
N ALA A 241 4.42 -15.22 11.70
CA ALA A 241 4.53 -14.19 10.68
C ALA A 241 3.28 -13.29 10.64
N ASN A 242 3.47 -11.98 10.43
CA ASN A 242 2.39 -11.01 10.28
C ASN A 242 2.46 -10.19 8.98
N VAL A 243 3.55 -10.32 8.21
CA VAL A 243 3.73 -9.73 6.89
C VAL A 243 4.07 -10.84 5.90
N PHE A 244 3.32 -10.93 4.80
CA PHE A 244 3.43 -12.00 3.81
C PHE A 244 3.83 -11.44 2.46
N ILE A 245 4.99 -11.87 1.97
CA ILE A 245 5.56 -11.44 0.69
C ILE A 245 5.34 -12.51 -0.36
N PHE A 246 4.47 -12.23 -1.32
CA PHE A 246 4.09 -13.16 -2.37
C PHE A 246 5.14 -13.20 -3.50
N PRO A 247 5.42 -14.38 -4.05
CA PRO A 247 6.49 -14.54 -5.05
C PRO A 247 6.14 -13.96 -6.43
N ASN A 248 4.85 -13.71 -6.69
CA ASN A 248 4.31 -13.04 -7.87
C ASN A 248 2.89 -12.52 -7.63
N LEU A 249 2.38 -11.77 -8.60
CA LEU A 249 1.08 -11.11 -8.51
C LEU A 249 -0.09 -12.09 -8.50
N ASP A 250 -0.02 -13.20 -9.24
CA ASP A 250 -1.06 -14.23 -9.21
C ASP A 250 -1.23 -14.77 -7.79
N ALA A 251 -0.13 -15.14 -7.13
CA ALA A 251 -0.17 -15.62 -5.76
C ALA A 251 -0.75 -14.57 -4.81
N GLY A 252 -0.28 -13.31 -4.87
CA GLY A 252 -0.80 -12.24 -4.02
C GLY A 252 -2.28 -11.94 -4.25
N ASN A 253 -2.66 -11.72 -5.51
CA ASN A 253 -4.01 -11.32 -5.90
C ASN A 253 -5.04 -12.40 -5.57
N ILE A 254 -4.74 -13.66 -5.90
CA ILE A 254 -5.61 -14.80 -5.60
C ILE A 254 -5.72 -14.99 -4.09
N SER A 255 -4.60 -14.97 -3.36
CA SER A 255 -4.60 -15.24 -1.92
C SER A 255 -5.38 -14.21 -1.11
N TYR A 256 -5.23 -12.90 -1.37
CA TYR A 256 -6.00 -11.90 -0.59
C TYR A 256 -7.50 -12.00 -0.88
N LYS A 257 -7.89 -12.27 -2.14
CA LYS A 257 -9.30 -12.48 -2.51
C LYS A 257 -9.87 -13.72 -1.85
N ILE A 258 -9.18 -14.85 -1.87
CA ILE A 258 -9.61 -16.06 -1.16
C ILE A 258 -9.79 -15.79 0.33
N THR A 259 -8.82 -15.09 0.95
CA THR A 259 -8.86 -14.76 2.38
C THR A 259 -10.06 -13.85 2.70
N ARG A 260 -10.41 -12.93 1.81
CA ARG A 260 -11.59 -12.08 1.93
C ARG A 260 -12.90 -12.87 1.77
N GLU A 261 -13.06 -13.56 0.64
CA GLU A 261 -14.33 -14.20 0.27
C GLU A 261 -14.65 -15.42 1.12
N LEU A 262 -13.65 -16.26 1.43
CA LEU A 262 -13.87 -17.52 2.13
C LEU A 262 -13.62 -17.43 3.64
N ALA A 263 -12.65 -16.63 4.08
CA ALA A 263 -12.30 -16.51 5.50
C ALA A 263 -12.90 -15.26 6.18
N GLY A 264 -13.63 -14.43 5.44
CA GLY A 264 -14.35 -13.26 5.96
C GLY A 264 -13.47 -12.10 6.42
N TYR A 265 -12.19 -12.09 6.05
CA TYR A 265 -11.31 -10.96 6.35
C TYR A 265 -11.75 -9.74 5.55
N THR A 266 -11.55 -8.55 6.12
CA THR A 266 -11.63 -7.31 5.35
C THR A 266 -10.25 -6.96 4.80
N ALA A 267 -10.19 -6.50 3.55
CA ALA A 267 -8.94 -6.20 2.85
C ALA A 267 -8.89 -4.69 2.55
N TRP A 268 -8.02 -3.95 3.22
CA TRP A 268 -7.91 -2.51 3.04
C TRP A 268 -6.76 -2.18 2.09
N GLY A 269 -7.08 -1.68 0.91
CA GLY A 269 -6.13 -1.39 -0.16
C GLY A 269 -6.77 -1.47 -1.56
N PRO A 270 -5.95 -1.51 -2.62
CA PRO A 270 -4.49 -1.60 -2.58
C PRO A 270 -3.82 -0.30 -2.10
N LEU A 271 -2.94 -0.42 -1.11
CA LEU A 271 -2.10 0.68 -0.63
C LEU A 271 -0.84 0.72 -1.50
N LEU A 272 -0.68 1.72 -2.37
CA LEU A 272 0.57 1.89 -3.11
C LEU A 272 1.71 2.24 -2.15
N GLN A 273 2.89 1.71 -2.43
CA GLN A 273 4.07 1.83 -1.59
C GLN A 273 5.26 2.29 -2.42
N GLY A 274 6.23 2.97 -1.79
CA GLY A 274 7.46 3.42 -2.46
C GLY A 274 7.32 4.74 -3.24
N LEU A 275 6.18 5.43 -3.14
CA LEU A 275 6.01 6.80 -3.63
C LEU A 275 6.57 7.82 -2.64
N ASN A 276 7.08 8.94 -3.14
CA ASN A 276 7.65 10.01 -2.32
C ASN A 276 6.62 10.66 -1.37
N ARG A 277 5.33 10.60 -1.74
CA ARG A 277 4.21 11.00 -0.88
C ARG A 277 3.04 10.00 -0.99
N PRO A 278 2.18 9.88 0.04
CA PRO A 278 1.08 8.93 0.06
C PRO A 278 0.09 9.16 -1.09
N VAL A 279 0.05 8.21 -2.01
CA VAL A 279 -1.03 8.08 -3.00
C VAL A 279 -1.55 6.67 -2.93
N HIS A 280 -2.86 6.49 -2.86
CA HIS A 280 -3.45 5.16 -2.87
C HIS A 280 -4.49 5.01 -3.98
N ASP A 281 -4.46 3.82 -4.58
CA ASP A 281 -5.40 3.39 -5.62
C ASP A 281 -6.60 2.71 -4.96
N LEU A 282 -7.79 3.05 -5.43
CA LEU A 282 -9.03 2.37 -5.10
C LEU A 282 -9.36 1.41 -6.23
N SER A 283 -9.82 0.22 -5.87
CA SER A 283 -10.47 -0.65 -6.86
C SER A 283 -11.74 0.02 -7.38
N ARG A 284 -12.03 -0.13 -8.68
CA ARG A 284 -13.34 0.29 -9.25
C ARG A 284 -14.53 -0.35 -8.53
N GLY A 285 -14.34 -1.50 -7.89
CA GLY A 285 -15.35 -2.17 -7.07
C GLY A 285 -15.30 -1.81 -5.58
N CYS A 286 -14.59 -0.74 -5.18
CA CYS A 286 -14.46 -0.37 -3.77
C CYS A 286 -15.83 -0.01 -3.17
N SER A 287 -16.00 -0.36 -1.90
CA SER A 287 -17.11 0.08 -1.07
C SER A 287 -16.80 1.43 -0.41
N VAL A 288 -17.83 2.05 0.18
CA VAL A 288 -17.67 3.26 1.00
C VAL A 288 -16.73 3.00 2.18
N ASP A 289 -16.82 1.83 2.79
CA ASP A 289 -15.96 1.46 3.92
C ASP A 289 -14.50 1.27 3.49
N ASP A 290 -14.24 0.74 2.28
CA ASP A 290 -12.88 0.65 1.74
C ASP A 290 -12.23 2.04 1.61
N ILE A 291 -12.98 3.02 1.09
CA ILE A 291 -12.51 4.41 0.96
C ILE A 291 -12.18 5.00 2.34
N ILE A 292 -13.04 4.78 3.33
CA ILE A 292 -12.85 5.25 4.71
C ILE A 292 -11.60 4.62 5.34
N ASN A 293 -11.41 3.31 5.17
CA ASN A 293 -10.27 2.59 5.73
C ASN A 293 -8.95 3.02 5.09
N VAL A 294 -8.93 3.21 3.76
CA VAL A 294 -7.76 3.74 3.06
C VAL A 294 -7.45 5.16 3.53
N ALA A 295 -8.45 6.03 3.71
CA ALA A 295 -8.25 7.38 4.24
C ALA A 295 -7.68 7.40 5.67
N ALA A 296 -8.13 6.49 6.53
CA ALA A 296 -7.56 6.34 7.87
C ALA A 296 -6.07 5.99 7.82
N ILE A 297 -5.67 5.10 6.91
CA ILE A 297 -4.26 4.72 6.72
C ILE A 297 -3.47 5.87 6.11
N THR A 298 -3.96 6.51 5.05
CA THR A 298 -3.31 7.66 4.41
C THR A 298 -3.04 8.77 5.42
N SER A 299 -3.97 9.03 6.35
CA SER A 299 -3.84 10.10 7.36
C SER A 299 -2.69 9.89 8.34
N ILE A 300 -2.23 8.66 8.54
CA ILE A 300 -1.13 8.35 9.47
C ILE A 300 0.18 8.01 8.76
N GLN A 301 0.15 7.84 7.44
CA GLN A 301 1.34 7.76 6.61
C GLN A 301 1.88 9.18 6.42
N LYS A 302 2.67 9.66 7.39
CA LYS A 302 3.37 10.94 7.23
C LYS A 302 4.54 10.76 6.28
N SER A 303 4.61 11.59 5.25
CA SER A 303 5.88 11.91 4.60
C SER A 303 6.71 12.75 5.57
N SER A 304 7.85 12.23 6.00
CA SER A 304 8.91 13.03 6.65
C SER A 304 9.60 13.96 5.66
#